data_AF-A0A372NVS0-F1
#
_entry.id   AF-A0A372NVS0-F1
#
_cell.length_a   1.000
_cell.length_b   1.000
_cell.length_c   1.000
_cell.angle_alpha   90.00
_cell.angle_beta   90.00
_cell.angle_gamma   90.00
#
_symmetry.space_group_name_H-M   'P 1'
#
loop_
_entity.id
_entity.type
_entity.pdbx_description
1 polymer ?
#
loop_
_entity_poly.entity_id
_entity_poly.type
_entity_poly.pdbx_seq_one_letter_code
_entity_poly.pdbx_strand_id
1 'polypeptide(L)'
;MKNHQKNNNMEKRSMIGRLLTAFKTMLAYGCQHAGSLSMMDSAYTRCSGNMLPDNPATAILRIRPCGQLYEITRGSYENGQFRVSEKWLATYGWHSTGHLIAIGRTLYIIFDPIRKLVLVEHFPDDGPVTLETYHQI
;
A
#
# COMPACT_ATOMS: atom_id res chain seq x y z
N MET A 1 47.32 -31.51 -1.71
CA MET A 1 46.57 -30.91 -0.57
C MET A 1 46.10 -29.45 -0.78
N LYS A 2 46.80 -28.57 -1.53
CA LYS A 2 46.39 -27.15 -1.69
C LYS A 2 45.08 -26.92 -2.47
N ASN A 3 44.68 -27.82 -3.39
CA ASN A 3 43.49 -27.63 -4.22
C ASN A 3 42.16 -27.85 -3.47
N HIS A 4 42.13 -28.73 -2.46
CA HIS A 4 40.92 -29.00 -1.69
C HIS A 4 40.53 -27.82 -0.77
N GLN A 5 41.54 -27.13 -0.22
CA GLN A 5 41.34 -26.00 0.67
C GLN A 5 40.88 -24.72 -0.06
N LYS A 6 41.26 -24.58 -1.35
CA LYS A 6 40.84 -23.47 -2.21
C LYS A 6 39.37 -23.58 -2.64
N ASN A 7 38.89 -24.79 -2.94
CA ASN A 7 37.48 -25.02 -3.32
C ASN A 7 36.53 -24.75 -2.15
N ASN A 8 36.87 -25.25 -0.95
CA ASN A 8 36.05 -25.04 0.26
C ASN A 8 35.89 -23.54 0.63
N ASN A 9 36.89 -22.70 0.36
CA ASN A 9 36.81 -21.27 0.62
C ASN A 9 35.91 -20.51 -0.37
N MET A 10 35.83 -20.98 -1.62
CA MET A 10 34.99 -20.40 -2.66
C MET A 10 33.50 -20.71 -2.41
N GLU A 11 33.20 -21.96 -2.03
CA GLU A 11 31.85 -22.40 -1.65
C GLU A 11 31.36 -21.70 -0.39
N LYS A 12 32.22 -21.54 0.63
CA LYS A 12 31.88 -20.76 1.85
C LYS A 12 31.56 -19.30 1.54
N ARG A 13 32.35 -18.65 0.66
CA ARG A 13 32.07 -17.27 0.22
C ARG A 13 30.74 -17.16 -0.54
N SER A 14 30.43 -18.13 -1.39
CA SER A 14 29.14 -18.24 -2.09
C SER A 14 27.97 -18.43 -1.11
N MET A 15 28.15 -19.27 -0.09
CA MET A 15 27.13 -19.54 0.93
C MET A 15 26.87 -18.34 1.84
N ILE A 16 27.93 -17.65 2.28
CA ILE A 16 27.81 -16.39 3.04
C ILE A 16 27.11 -15.33 2.19
N GLY A 17 27.46 -15.21 0.91
CA GLY A 17 26.77 -14.31 -0.02
C GLY A 17 25.28 -14.60 -0.13
N ARG A 18 24.89 -15.87 -0.26
CA ARG A 18 23.49 -16.30 -0.29
C ARG A 18 22.76 -16.01 1.03
N LEU A 19 23.41 -16.25 2.17
CA LEU A 19 22.86 -15.95 3.49
C LEU A 19 22.63 -14.44 3.67
N LEU A 20 23.60 -13.61 3.27
CA LEU A 20 23.47 -12.16 3.30
C LEU A 20 22.35 -11.66 2.41
N THR A 21 22.19 -12.25 1.21
CA THR A 21 21.08 -11.92 0.31
C THR A 21 19.74 -12.30 0.94
N ALA A 22 19.62 -13.51 1.50
CA ALA A 22 18.40 -13.94 2.18
C ALA A 22 18.03 -13.00 3.34
N PHE A 23 19.01 -12.61 4.15
CA PHE A 23 18.81 -11.67 5.26
C PHE A 23 18.35 -10.29 4.76
N LYS A 24 18.96 -9.76 3.69
CA LYS A 24 18.52 -8.50 3.06
C LYS A 24 17.08 -8.59 2.57
N THR A 25 16.69 -9.69 1.94
CA THR A 25 15.31 -9.90 1.47
C THR A 25 14.32 -9.93 2.64
N MET A 26 14.64 -10.65 3.72
CA MET A 26 13.79 -10.68 4.92
C MET A 26 13.64 -9.28 5.54
N LEU A 27 14.74 -8.53 5.65
CA LEU A 27 14.73 -7.18 6.20
C LEU A 27 13.88 -6.24 5.33
N ALA A 28 14.05 -6.30 4.01
CA ALA A 28 13.24 -5.51 3.08
C ALA A 28 11.75 -5.84 3.20
N TYR A 29 11.39 -7.13 3.32
CA TYR A 29 10.01 -7.57 3.49
C TYR A 29 9.39 -7.06 4.80
N GLY A 30 10.15 -7.11 5.90
CA GLY A 30 9.73 -6.57 7.20
C GLY A 30 9.58 -5.04 7.19
N CYS A 31 10.51 -4.32 6.54
CA CYS A 31 10.40 -2.86 6.40
C CYS A 31 9.18 -2.45 5.57
N GLN A 32 8.87 -3.17 4.49
CA GLN A 32 7.68 -2.92 3.69
C GLN A 32 6.41 -3.11 4.51
N HIS A 33 6.31 -4.20 5.28
CA HIS A 33 5.17 -4.46 6.16
C HIS A 33 4.96 -3.38 7.20
N ALA A 34 6.03 -2.98 7.89
CA ALA A 34 5.99 -1.90 8.85
C ALA A 34 5.54 -0.58 8.20
N GLY A 35 6.02 -0.31 6.98
CA GLY A 35 5.57 0.82 6.18
C GLY A 35 4.07 0.75 5.86
N SER A 36 3.55 -0.40 5.43
CA SER A 36 2.12 -0.57 5.17
C SER A 36 1.28 -0.33 6.43
N LEU A 37 1.73 -0.86 7.58
CA LEU A 37 1.03 -0.68 8.85
C LEU A 37 0.97 0.80 9.26
N SER A 38 2.06 1.55 9.04
CA SER A 38 2.08 3.00 9.32
C SER A 38 1.10 3.82 8.47
N MET A 39 0.61 3.24 7.36
CA MET A 39 -0.35 3.87 6.45
C MET A 39 -1.82 3.55 6.80
N MET A 40 -2.08 2.68 7.78
CA MET A 40 -3.44 2.20 8.06
C MET A 40 -4.29 3.09 8.98
N ASP A 41 -3.71 4.18 9.48
CA ASP A 41 -4.43 5.23 10.20
C ASP A 41 -4.01 6.57 9.60
N SER A 42 -4.52 6.83 8.40
CA SER A 42 -4.09 7.97 7.59
C SER A 42 -5.18 8.46 6.67
N ALA A 43 -5.03 9.73 6.27
CA ALA A 43 -5.85 10.38 5.27
C ALA A 43 -5.05 10.58 3.99
N TYR A 44 -5.72 10.42 2.86
CA TYR A 44 -5.15 10.56 1.54
C TYR A 44 -6.02 11.48 0.68
N THR A 45 -5.39 12.21 -0.23
CA THR A 45 -6.06 13.14 -1.16
C THR A 45 -5.79 12.79 -2.60
N ARG A 46 -6.76 13.11 -3.45
CA ARG A 46 -6.62 13.08 -4.90
C ARG A 46 -6.97 14.46 -5.46
N CYS A 47 -6.04 15.05 -6.21
CA CYS A 47 -6.31 16.23 -7.03
C CYS A 47 -6.69 15.76 -8.43
N SER A 48 -7.86 16.17 -8.91
CA SER A 48 -8.23 15.93 -10.32
C SER A 48 -7.28 16.70 -11.23
N GLY A 49 -6.62 16.02 -12.16
CA GLY A 49 -5.51 16.54 -12.97
C GLY A 49 -5.81 17.74 -13.88
N ASN A 50 -7.04 18.24 -13.88
CA ASN A 50 -7.49 19.39 -14.70
C ASN A 50 -7.81 20.65 -13.88
N MET A 51 -7.53 20.70 -12.58
CA MET A 51 -7.81 21.90 -11.76
C MET A 51 -6.55 22.72 -11.46
N LEU A 52 -6.71 24.03 -11.64
CA LEU A 52 -5.79 25.10 -11.27
C LEU A 52 -5.33 24.99 -9.80
N PRO A 53 -4.19 25.60 -9.44
CA PRO A 53 -3.54 25.46 -8.12
C PRO A 53 -4.42 25.80 -6.90
N ASP A 54 -5.53 26.51 -7.10
CA ASP A 54 -6.37 27.07 -6.04
C ASP A 54 -7.58 26.19 -5.64
N ASN A 55 -7.71 24.96 -6.15
CA ASN A 55 -8.80 24.06 -5.75
C ASN A 55 -8.28 22.81 -5.00
N PRO A 56 -8.35 22.79 -3.65
CA PRO A 56 -7.65 21.82 -2.82
C PRO A 56 -8.41 20.48 -2.79
N ALA A 57 -7.80 19.41 -3.27
CA ALA A 57 -8.24 18.01 -3.11
C ALA A 57 -9.74 17.71 -3.41
N THR A 58 -10.00 17.20 -4.61
CA THR A 58 -11.36 16.85 -5.07
C THR A 58 -11.94 15.63 -4.34
N ALA A 59 -11.08 14.74 -3.82
CA ALA A 59 -11.51 13.57 -3.05
C ALA A 59 -10.54 13.25 -1.91
N ILE A 60 -11.09 12.74 -0.81
CA ILE A 60 -10.38 12.25 0.38
C ILE A 60 -10.73 10.79 0.60
N LEU A 61 -9.70 10.01 0.90
CA LEU A 61 -9.81 8.66 1.42
C LEU A 61 -9.26 8.64 2.85
N ARG A 62 -10.03 8.18 3.83
CA ARG A 62 -9.56 7.96 5.21
C ARG A 62 -9.63 6.49 5.54
N ILE A 63 -8.57 6.00 6.16
CA ILE A 63 -8.44 4.63 6.64
C ILE A 63 -8.29 4.72 8.16
N ARG A 64 -9.09 3.95 8.89
CA ARG A 64 -9.02 3.87 10.36
C ARG A 64 -9.15 2.43 10.84
N PRO A 65 -8.41 2.02 11.88
CA PRO A 65 -8.65 0.74 12.54
C PRO A 65 -10.07 0.67 13.13
N CYS A 66 -10.72 -0.49 12.96
CA CYS A 66 -12.05 -0.80 13.48
C CYS A 66 -12.06 -2.24 14.01
N GLY A 67 -11.54 -2.44 15.23
CA GLY A 67 -11.32 -3.77 15.78
C GLY A 67 -10.27 -4.54 14.98
N GLN A 68 -10.64 -5.71 14.44
CA GLN A 68 -9.79 -6.51 13.55
C GLN A 68 -9.90 -6.10 12.07
N LEU A 69 -10.75 -5.12 11.78
CA LEU A 69 -11.02 -4.62 10.43
C LEU A 69 -10.51 -3.18 10.28
N TYR A 70 -10.65 -2.65 9.09
CA TYR A 70 -10.40 -1.25 8.78
C TYR A 70 -11.64 -0.62 8.20
N GLU A 71 -12.00 0.55 8.73
CA GLU A 71 -13.04 1.39 8.19
C GLU A 71 -12.44 2.33 7.14
N ILE A 72 -13.01 2.29 5.95
CA ILE A 72 -12.63 3.17 4.84
C ILE A 72 -13.75 4.15 4.60
N THR A 73 -13.40 5.44 4.60
CA THR A 73 -14.32 6.53 4.27
C THR A 73 -13.81 7.27 3.05
N ARG A 74 -14.60 7.31 1.99
CA ARG A 74 -14.36 8.13 0.80
C ARG A 74 -15.34 9.29 0.77
N GLY A 75 -14.85 10.47 0.42
CA GLY A 75 -15.68 11.67 0.33
C GLY A 75 -14.98 12.80 -0.42
N SER A 76 -15.67 13.92 -0.56
CA SER A 76 -15.19 15.13 -1.25
C SER A 76 -15.53 16.37 -0.44
N TYR A 77 -14.84 17.48 -0.70
CA TYR A 77 -15.29 18.79 -0.21
C TYR A 77 -16.25 19.39 -1.24
N GLU A 78 -17.50 19.61 -0.82
CA GLU A 78 -18.51 20.34 -1.58
C GLU A 78 -18.80 21.65 -0.82
N ASN A 79 -18.56 22.80 -1.46
CA ASN A 79 -18.76 24.13 -0.85
C ASN A 79 -18.06 24.31 0.52
N GLY A 80 -16.84 23.75 0.66
CA GLY A 80 -16.07 23.83 1.90
C GLY A 80 -16.54 22.87 3.02
N GLN A 81 -17.57 22.06 2.78
CA GLN A 81 -17.98 21.01 3.71
C GLN A 81 -17.56 19.63 3.22
N PHE A 82 -17.01 18.82 4.13
CA PHE A 82 -16.65 17.45 3.81
C PHE A 82 -17.93 16.60 3.76
N ARG A 83 -18.20 16.03 2.58
CA ARG A 83 -19.32 15.13 2.36
C ARG A 83 -18.80 13.72 2.15
N VAL A 84 -19.26 12.81 3.01
CA VAL A 84 -18.98 11.38 2.86
C VAL A 84 -19.84 10.84 1.72
N SER A 85 -19.19 10.29 0.69
CA SER A 85 -19.88 9.63 -0.42
C SER A 85 -20.02 8.13 -0.16
N GLU A 86 -18.98 7.50 0.39
CA GLU A 86 -18.96 6.06 0.62
C GLU A 86 -18.24 5.71 1.91
N LYS A 87 -18.70 4.63 2.53
CA LYS A 87 -18.12 4.07 3.74
C LYS A 87 -18.21 2.55 3.70
N TRP A 88 -17.12 1.85 3.93
CA TRP A 88 -17.10 0.38 3.92
C TRP A 88 -16.04 -0.16 4.88
N LEU A 89 -16.14 -1.45 5.18
CA LEU A 89 -15.14 -2.18 5.95
C LEU A 89 -14.21 -2.95 5.01
N ALA A 90 -12.96 -3.12 5.44
CA ALA A 90 -11.95 -3.87 4.72
C ALA A 90 -11.09 -4.73 5.65
N THR A 91 -10.58 -5.83 5.14
CA THR A 91 -9.60 -6.69 5.81
C THR A 91 -8.20 -6.39 5.29
N TYR A 92 -7.21 -6.42 6.17
CA TYR A 92 -5.82 -6.31 5.76
C TYR A 92 -5.25 -7.65 5.29
N GLY A 93 -4.61 -7.62 4.13
CA GLY A 93 -3.81 -8.71 3.59
C GLY A 93 -2.36 -8.27 3.41
N TRP A 94 -1.44 -9.11 3.88
CA TRP A 94 -0.01 -8.88 3.70
C TRP A 94 0.54 -9.73 2.54
N HIS A 95 0.18 -9.33 1.31
CA HIS A 95 0.93 -9.73 0.12
C HIS A 95 1.58 -8.48 -0.48
N SER A 96 2.83 -8.62 -0.92
CA SER A 96 3.65 -7.54 -1.49
C SER A 96 3.86 -6.37 -0.51
N THR A 97 3.35 -5.18 -0.82
CA THR A 97 3.46 -3.96 -0.02
C THR A 97 2.28 -3.76 0.93
N GLY A 98 1.48 -4.80 1.19
CA GLY A 98 0.26 -4.73 1.99
C GLY A 98 -0.92 -4.14 1.21
N HIS A 99 -2.12 -4.63 1.51
CA HIS A 99 -3.34 -4.16 0.86
C HIS A 99 -4.56 -4.32 1.77
N LEU A 100 -5.61 -3.56 1.50
CA LEU A 100 -6.93 -3.74 2.09
C LEU A 100 -7.90 -4.28 1.03
N ILE A 101 -8.67 -5.30 1.40
CA ILE A 101 -9.71 -5.88 0.56
C ILE A 101 -11.06 -5.47 1.14
N ALA A 102 -11.88 -4.78 0.36
CA ALA A 102 -13.21 -4.39 0.78
C ALA A 102 -14.10 -5.62 1.04
N ILE A 103 -14.82 -5.63 2.16
CA ILE A 103 -15.77 -6.68 2.48
C ILE A 103 -17.04 -6.46 1.66
N GLY A 104 -17.45 -7.46 0.89
CA GLY A 104 -18.67 -7.42 0.07
C GLY A 104 -18.58 -6.53 -1.16
N ARG A 105 -17.38 -6.14 -1.60
CA ARG A 105 -17.14 -5.33 -2.80
C ARG A 105 -15.90 -5.81 -3.53
N THR A 106 -15.83 -5.56 -4.82
CA THR A 106 -14.67 -5.83 -5.67
C THR A 106 -13.72 -4.62 -5.70
N LEU A 107 -13.30 -4.17 -4.52
CA LEU A 107 -12.47 -2.99 -4.33
C LEU A 107 -11.25 -3.33 -3.49
N TYR A 108 -10.07 -2.94 -3.98
CA TYR A 108 -8.78 -3.16 -3.36
C TYR A 108 -8.07 -1.84 -3.12
N ILE A 109 -7.38 -1.73 -1.98
CA ILE A 109 -6.53 -0.58 -1.67
C ILE A 109 -5.11 -1.12 -1.50
N ILE A 110 -4.20 -0.71 -2.38
CA ILE A 110 -2.81 -1.16 -2.38
C ILE A 110 -1.95 -0.03 -1.83
N PHE A 111 -1.14 -0.34 -0.82
CA PHE A 111 -0.23 0.63 -0.23
C PHE A 111 1.08 0.71 -1.02
N ASP A 112 1.57 1.93 -1.25
CA ASP A 112 2.95 2.20 -1.62
C ASP A 112 3.60 3.06 -0.51
N PRO A 113 4.22 2.41 0.49
CA PRO A 113 4.86 3.11 1.60
C PRO A 113 6.04 3.98 1.18
N ILE A 114 6.71 3.62 0.09
CA ILE A 114 7.89 4.35 -0.40
C ILE A 114 7.46 5.70 -0.96
N ARG A 115 6.38 5.70 -1.74
CA ARG A 115 5.85 6.91 -2.38
C ARG A 115 4.78 7.62 -1.54
N LYS A 116 4.43 7.07 -0.37
CA LYS A 116 3.36 7.57 0.50
C LYS A 116 2.04 7.78 -0.26
N LEU A 117 1.68 6.80 -1.08
CA LEU A 117 0.44 6.82 -1.85
C LEU A 117 -0.33 5.52 -1.66
N VAL A 118 -1.63 5.59 -1.92
CA VAL A 118 -2.49 4.41 -2.04
C VAL A 118 -3.11 4.38 -3.42
N LEU A 119 -3.21 3.19 -3.95
CA LEU A 119 -3.90 2.89 -5.20
C LEU A 119 -5.22 2.23 -4.83
N VAL A 120 -6.33 2.78 -5.30
CA VAL A 120 -7.66 2.19 -5.15
C VAL A 120 -8.05 1.59 -6.48
N GLU A 121 -8.11 0.27 -6.53
CA GLU A 121 -8.50 -0.50 -7.70
C GLU A 121 -9.92 -1.03 -7.51
N HIS A 122 -10.79 -0.83 -8.50
CA HIS A 122 -12.18 -1.25 -8.46
C HIS A 122 -12.52 -2.05 -9.71
N PHE A 123 -13.06 -3.26 -9.51
CA PHE A 123 -13.46 -4.21 -10.54
C PHE A 123 -14.98 -4.34 -10.55
N PRO A 124 -15.72 -3.41 -11.17
CA PRO A 124 -17.18 -3.50 -11.19
C PRO A 124 -17.63 -4.76 -11.93
N ASP A 125 -18.81 -5.31 -11.56
CA ASP A 125 -19.40 -6.48 -12.23
C ASP A 125 -19.71 -6.21 -13.71
N ASP A 126 -19.99 -4.94 -14.04
CA ASP A 126 -20.18 -4.44 -15.40
C ASP A 126 -19.38 -3.14 -15.58
N GLY A 127 -18.64 -3.05 -16.70
CA GLY A 127 -17.78 -1.91 -17.03
C GLY A 127 -16.28 -2.12 -16.82
N PRO A 128 -15.47 -1.07 -17.07
CA PRO A 128 -14.01 -1.17 -17.02
C PRO A 128 -13.47 -1.13 -15.59
N VAL A 129 -12.34 -1.80 -15.38
CA VAL A 129 -11.55 -1.65 -14.15
C VAL A 129 -11.04 -0.22 -14.03
N THR A 130 -11.18 0.36 -12.85
CA THR A 130 -10.69 1.73 -12.57
C THR A 130 -9.59 1.69 -11.53
N LEU A 131 -8.56 2.52 -11.73
CA LEU A 131 -7.45 2.71 -10.80
C LEU A 131 -7.35 4.19 -10.41
N GLU A 132 -7.45 4.46 -9.12
CA GLU A 132 -7.34 5.81 -8.55
C GLU A 132 -6.11 5.92 -7.67
N THR A 133 -5.33 6.99 -7.83
CA THR A 133 -4.16 7.27 -6.97
C THR A 133 -4.50 8.35 -5.96
N TYR A 134 -4.19 8.10 -4.69
CA TYR A 134 -4.29 9.09 -3.62
C TYR A 134 -2.94 9.25 -2.91
N HIS A 135 -2.60 10.47 -2.55
CA HIS A 135 -1.37 10.82 -1.84
C HIS A 135 -1.65 11.07 -0.37
N GLN A 136 -0.79 10.58 0.51
CA GLN A 136 -0.93 10.80 1.96
C GLN A 136 -0.83 12.31 2.26
N ILE A 137 -1.69 12.79 3.17
CA ILE A 137 -1.67 14.18 3.69
C ILE A 137 -0.60 14.31 4.77
#